data_AF-S4XTA6-F1
#
_entry.id   AF-S4XTA6-F1
#
_cell.length_a   1.000
_cell.length_b   1.000
_cell.length_c   1.000
_cell.angle_alpha   90.00
_cell.angle_beta   90.00
_cell.angle_gamma   90.00
#
_symmetry.space_group_name_H-M   'P 1'
#
loop_
_entity.id
_entity.type
_entity.pdbx_description
1 polymer ?
#
loop_
_entity_poly.entity_id
_entity_poly.type
_entity_poly.pdbx_seq_one_letter_code
_entity_poly.pdbx_strand_id
1 'polypeptide(L)'
;MMQRSGHWWFNFSEAARDGDDYLISAEKSFTTSAGKADYYVLQTRTPGAKGPTDITFFIVDGKRPGIEAGRWDALGVHGNHSGPIR
;
A
#
# COMPACT_ATOMS: atom_id res chain seq x y z
N MET A 1 11.80 -5.00 8.36
CA MET A 1 10.76 -4.79 7.33
C MET A 1 11.27 -5.38 6.02
N MET A 2 10.67 -6.47 5.53
CA MET A 2 11.11 -7.17 4.31
C MET A 2 9.99 -7.08 3.27
N GLN A 3 10.16 -6.19 2.28
CA GLN A 3 9.26 -6.08 1.14
C GLN A 3 9.83 -6.88 -0.04
N ARG A 4 8.99 -7.60 -0.79
CA ARG A 4 9.40 -8.37 -1.98
C ARG A 4 8.97 -7.64 -3.26
N SER A 5 9.76 -6.66 -3.72
CA SER A 5 9.46 -5.90 -4.94
C SER A 5 9.60 -6.71 -6.24
N GLY A 6 10.38 -7.80 -6.23
CA GLY A 6 10.60 -8.64 -7.42
C GLY A 6 9.41 -9.51 -7.85
N HIS A 7 8.39 -9.66 -6.99
CA HIS A 7 7.21 -10.48 -7.28
C HIS A 7 5.93 -9.68 -6.99
N TRP A 8 5.45 -8.95 -8.00
CA TRP A 8 4.27 -8.08 -7.86
C TRP A 8 3.02 -8.84 -7.40
N TRP A 9 2.91 -10.14 -7.72
CA TRP A 9 1.78 -10.95 -7.32
C TRP A 9 1.79 -11.32 -5.84
N PHE A 10 2.96 -11.49 -5.23
CA PHE A 10 3.06 -11.98 -3.85
C PHE A 10 2.93 -10.83 -2.84
N ASN A 11 1.76 -10.73 -2.19
CA ASN A 11 1.43 -9.63 -1.27
C ASN A 11 1.29 -10.11 0.17
N PHE A 12 1.83 -9.33 1.11
CA PHE A 12 1.54 -9.45 2.54
C PHE A 12 0.47 -8.46 3.03
N SER A 13 0.11 -7.48 2.19
CA SER A 13 -1.00 -6.58 2.47
C SER A 13 -2.33 -7.32 2.33
N GLU A 14 -3.24 -7.07 3.26
CA GLU A 14 -4.52 -7.75 3.37
C GLU A 14 -5.65 -6.74 3.47
N ALA A 15 -6.81 -7.15 2.96
CA ALA A 15 -8.06 -6.46 3.19
C ALA A 15 -9.06 -7.46 3.79
N ALA A 16 -9.73 -7.08 4.86
CA ALA A 16 -10.82 -7.84 5.47
C ALA A 16 -12.13 -7.08 5.26
N ARG A 17 -13.22 -7.80 4.99
CA ARG A 17 -14.55 -7.21 4.86
C ARG A 17 -15.03 -6.75 6.23
N ASP A 18 -15.57 -5.52 6.32
CA ASP A 18 -16.19 -4.96 7.51
C ASP A 18 -17.52 -4.27 7.12
N GLY A 19 -18.62 -5.02 7.19
CA GLY A 19 -19.91 -4.56 6.68
C GLY A 19 -19.88 -4.24 5.18
N ASP A 20 -20.09 -2.97 4.83
CA ASP A 20 -20.00 -2.46 3.46
C ASP A 20 -18.61 -1.92 3.10
N ASP A 21 -17.70 -1.86 4.07
CA ASP A 21 -16.34 -1.35 3.94
C ASP A 21 -15.29 -2.48 3.98
N TYR A 22 -14.02 -2.07 3.87
CA TYR A 22 -12.86 -2.93 4.04
C TYR A 22 -11.89 -2.34 5.06
N LEU A 23 -11.44 -3.16 6.00
CA LEU A 23 -10.29 -2.85 6.84
C LEU A 23 -9.01 -3.32 6.14
N ILE A 24 -8.09 -2.40 5.89
CA ILE A 24 -6.87 -2.65 5.14
C ILE A 24 -5.66 -2.61 6.09
N SER A 25 -4.82 -3.63 6.01
CA SER A 25 -3.51 -3.67 6.65
C SER A 25 -2.44 -3.81 5.58
N ALA A 26 -1.63 -2.77 5.38
CA ALA A 26 -0.62 -2.75 4.34
C ALA A 26 0.62 -1.98 4.79
N GLU A 27 1.78 -2.39 4.27
CA GLU A 27 3.02 -1.66 4.43
C GLU A 27 3.70 -1.62 3.05
N LYS A 28 4.02 -0.42 2.56
CA LYS A 28 4.61 -0.20 1.23
C LYS A 28 5.85 0.67 1.37
N SER A 29 7.00 0.25 0.86
CA SER A 29 8.27 0.95 1.13
C SER A 29 8.59 2.12 0.20
N PHE A 30 8.12 2.07 -1.05
CA PHE A 30 8.49 3.03 -2.10
C PHE A 30 7.26 3.60 -2.79
N THR A 31 6.41 4.29 -2.02
CA THR A 31 5.19 4.88 -2.55
C THR A 31 5.49 6.29 -3.03
N THR A 32 5.43 6.52 -4.35
CA THR A 32 5.56 7.86 -4.92
C THR A 32 4.51 8.80 -4.34
N SER A 33 4.90 10.04 -4.02
CA SER A 33 4.02 11.03 -3.39
C SER A 33 3.45 10.57 -2.03
N ALA A 34 4.24 9.84 -1.25
CA ALA A 34 3.84 9.39 0.09
C ALA A 34 3.47 10.57 0.99
N GLY A 35 2.28 10.51 1.59
CA GLY A 35 1.71 11.58 2.42
C GLY A 35 1.33 12.85 1.65
N LYS A 36 1.33 12.82 0.32
CA LYS A 36 1.01 13.97 -0.55
C LYS A 36 -0.12 13.69 -1.54
N ALA A 37 -0.34 12.44 -1.94
CA ALA A 37 -1.36 12.09 -2.91
C ALA A 37 -2.78 12.20 -2.31
N ASP A 38 -3.73 12.69 -3.09
CA ASP A 38 -5.16 12.65 -2.70
C ASP A 38 -5.72 11.23 -2.77
N TYR A 39 -5.15 10.37 -3.62
CA TYR A 39 -5.56 8.96 -3.75
C TYR A 39 -4.37 8.03 -3.96
N TYR A 40 -4.47 6.83 -3.40
CA TYR A 40 -3.56 5.72 -3.63
C TYR A 40 -4.28 4.56 -4.31
N VAL A 41 -3.64 3.97 -5.31
CA VAL A 41 -4.05 2.65 -5.84
C VAL A 41 -3.28 1.60 -5.04
N LEU A 42 -4.00 0.88 -4.17
CA LEU A 42 -3.41 -0.05 -3.23
C LEU A 42 -3.72 -1.49 -3.61
N GLN A 43 -2.65 -2.26 -3.78
CA GLN A 43 -2.73 -3.70 -4.03
C GLN A 43 -2.70 -4.49 -2.70
N THR A 44 -3.66 -5.41 -2.55
CA THR A 44 -3.69 -6.39 -1.46
C THR A 44 -3.91 -7.79 -2.00
N ARG A 45 -3.64 -8.79 -1.16
CA ARG A 45 -4.23 -10.11 -1.32
C ARG A 45 -5.75 -9.99 -1.19
N THR A 46 -6.49 -10.66 -2.09
CA THR A 46 -7.96 -10.70 -2.01
C THR A 46 -8.38 -11.38 -0.69
N PRO A 47 -9.37 -10.85 0.05
CA PRO A 47 -9.92 -11.54 1.22
C PRO A 47 -10.33 -12.97 0.86
N GLY A 48 -9.79 -13.98 1.57
CA GLY A 48 -10.04 -15.39 1.29
C GLY A 48 -9.30 -15.98 0.08
N ALA A 49 -8.27 -15.28 -0.43
CA ALA A 49 -7.39 -15.75 -1.51
C ALA A 49 -6.89 -17.19 -1.27
N LYS A 50 -6.94 -18.01 -2.32
CA LYS A 50 -6.45 -19.39 -2.32
C LYS A 50 -5.07 -19.50 -2.96
N GLY A 51 -4.74 -18.56 -3.85
CA GLY A 51 -3.44 -18.46 -4.50
C GLY A 51 -2.77 -17.11 -4.27
N PRO A 52 -1.44 -17.01 -4.47
CA PRO A 52 -0.72 -15.75 -4.34
C PRO A 52 -1.10 -14.73 -5.41
N THR A 53 -1.71 -15.15 -6.52
CA THR A 53 -2.15 -14.26 -7.61
C THR A 53 -3.56 -13.71 -7.44
N ASP A 54 -4.29 -14.15 -6.40
CA ASP A 54 -5.63 -13.62 -6.09
C ASP A 54 -5.46 -12.24 -5.43
N ILE A 55 -5.55 -11.21 -6.25
CA ILE A 55 -5.20 -9.84 -5.90
C ILE A 55 -6.40 -8.93 -6.09
N THR A 56 -6.58 -7.99 -5.16
CA THR A 56 -7.57 -6.90 -5.28
C THR A 56 -6.84 -5.57 -5.27
N PHE A 57 -7.33 -4.63 -6.08
CA PHE A 57 -6.88 -3.24 -6.07
C PHE A 57 -7.97 -2.36 -5.49
N PHE A 58 -7.57 -1.48 -4.57
CA PHE A 58 -8.41 -0.46 -3.97
C PHE A 58 -7.97 0.92 -4.43
N ILE A 59 -8.93 1.83 -4.58
CA ILE A 59 -8.65 3.27 -4.60
C ILE A 59 -8.91 3.75 -3.18
N VAL A 60 -7.87 4.26 -2.51
CA VAL A 60 -7.92 4.71 -1.12
C VAL A 60 -7.73 6.22 -1.10
N ASP A 61 -8.64 6.94 -0.44
CA ASP A 61 -8.47 8.37 -0.15
C ASP A 61 -7.24 8.56 0.76
N GLY A 62 -6.25 9.32 0.28
CA GLY A 62 -4.98 9.56 0.96
C GLY A 62 -5.08 10.37 2.25
N LYS A 63 -6.26 10.94 2.54
CA LYS A 63 -6.55 11.70 3.77
C LYS A 63 -7.28 10.86 4.82
N ARG A 64 -7.57 9.58 4.55
CA ARG A 64 -8.18 8.67 5.53
C ARG A 64 -7.29 8.54 6.78
N PRO A 65 -7.88 8.58 7.99
CA PRO A 65 -7.15 8.29 9.22
C PRO A 65 -6.51 6.90 9.18
N GLY A 66 -5.31 6.78 9.77
CA GLY A 66 -4.55 5.53 9.82
C GLY A 66 -3.49 5.39 8.72
N ILE A 67 -3.51 6.24 7.69
CA ILE A 67 -2.44 6.32 6.70
C ILE A 67 -1.29 7.14 7.26
N GLU A 68 -0.11 6.54 7.36
CA GLU A 68 1.09 7.22 7.83
C GLU A 68 2.24 7.08 6.83
N ALA A 69 2.75 8.23 6.37
CA ALA A 69 3.90 8.29 5.49
C ALA A 69 5.20 8.45 6.30
N GLY A 70 6.21 7.65 5.96
CA GLY A 70 7.56 7.82 6.49
C GLY A 70 8.42 8.76 5.65
N ARG A 71 9.59 9.09 6.17
CA ARG A 71 10.55 9.99 5.51
C ARG A 71 11.15 9.32 4.26
N TRP A 72 11.27 10.10 3.18
CA TRP A 72 12.08 9.72 2.01
C TRP A 72 13.52 10.22 2.19
N ASP A 73 14.45 9.29 2.36
CA ASP A 73 15.89 9.56 2.46
C ASP A 73 16.65 8.57 1.59
N ALA A 74 17.04 9.03 0.40
CA ALA A 74 17.64 8.20 -0.63
C ALA A 74 18.69 9.00 -1.40
N LEU A 75 19.45 8.32 -2.26
CA LEU A 75 20.51 8.93 -3.07
C LEU A 75 20.00 9.98 -4.08
N GLY A 76 18.73 9.92 -4.46
CA GLY A 76 18.14 10.79 -5.48
C GLY A 76 16.62 10.80 -5.48
N VAL A 77 16.02 11.33 -6.56
CA VAL A 77 14.56 11.49 -6.74
C VAL A 77 13.85 12.19 -5.57
N HIS A 78 14.53 13.15 -4.92
CA HIS A 78 13.99 13.86 -3.76
C HIS A 78 12.67 14.61 -4.04
N GLY A 79 12.43 15.04 -5.27
CA GLY A 79 11.19 15.76 -5.65
C GLY A 79 9.92 14.91 -5.67
N ASN A 80 10.04 13.58 -5.59
CA ASN A 80 8.90 12.66 -5.68
C ASN A 80 8.30 12.31 -4.30
N HIS A 81 9.10 12.35 -3.22
CA HIS A 81 8.73 11.77 -1.92
C HIS A 81 8.31 10.29 -2.02
N SER A 82 9.21 9.40 -2.48
CA SER A 82 8.98 7.94 -2.58
C SER A 82 9.05 7.22 -1.23
N GLY A 83 8.49 7.82 -0.18
CA GLY A 83 8.58 7.30 1.18
C GLY A 83 7.75 6.03 1.39
N PRO A 84 7.98 5.34 2.52
CA PRO A 84 7.12 4.25 2.93
C PRO A 84 5.74 4.78 3.37
N ILE A 85 4.71 3.94 3.27
CA ILE A 85 3.37 4.16 3.84
C ILE A 85 2.95 2.91 4.61
N ARG A 86 2.28 3.12 5.75
CA ARG A 86 1.50 2.10 6.47
C ARG A 86 0.05 2.55 6.65
#